data_AF-A0A1H4EI74-F1
#
_entry.id   AF-A0A1H4EI74-F1
#
_cell.length_a   1.000
_cell.length_b   1.000
_cell.length_c   1.000
_cell.angle_alpha   90.00
_cell.angle_beta   90.00
_cell.angle_gamma   90.00
#
_symmetry.space_group_name_H-M   'P 1'
#
loop_
_entity.id
_entity.type
_entity.pdbx_description
1 polymer ?
#
loop_
_entity_poly.entity_id
_entity_poly.type
_entity_poly.pdbx_seq_one_letter_code
_entity_poly.pdbx_strand_id
1 'polypeptide(L)' 'MKPGGKARLTCPPGIAYGERGAGGVIPPNATLNFEVELVSVRR' A
#
# COMPACT_ATOMS: atom_id res chain seq x y z
N MET A 1 -10.24 -7.90 -5.24
CA MET A 1 -10.75 -7.02 -6.32
C MET A 1 -10.81 -7.82 -7.62
N LYS A 2 -11.67 -7.45 -8.57
CA LYS A 2 -11.67 -8.03 -9.94
C LYS A 2 -10.86 -7.11 -10.87
N PRO A 3 -10.27 -7.61 -11.98
CA PRO A 3 -9.66 -6.75 -13.00
C PRO A 3 -10.58 -5.59 -13.41
N GLY A 4 -10.01 -4.40 -13.59
CA GLY A 4 -10.71 -3.12 -13.76
C GLY A 4 -11.18 -2.45 -12.46
N GLY A 5 -11.12 -3.14 -11.31
CA GLY A 5 -11.52 -2.57 -10.03
C GLY A 5 -10.54 -1.53 -9.51
N LYS A 6 -11.07 -0.44 -8.95
CA LYS A 6 -10.32 0.60 -8.23
C LYS A 6 -10.65 0.58 -6.74
N ALA A 7 -9.65 0.75 -5.89
CA ALA A 7 -9.84 0.82 -4.45
C ALA A 7 -8.85 1.80 -3.82
N ARG A 8 -9.26 2.37 -2.68
CA ARG A 8 -8.37 3.11 -1.79
C ARG A 8 -8.05 2.24 -0.58
N LEU A 9 -6.78 2.04 -0.32
CA LEU A 9 -6.29 1.23 0.79
C LEU A 9 -5.54 2.13 1.76
N THR A 10 -5.96 2.10 3.03
CA THR A 10 -5.23 2.73 4.13
C THR A 10 -4.49 1.64 4.89
N CYS A 11 -3.17 1.67 4.81
CA CYS A 11 -2.28 0.67 5.39
C CYS A 11 -1.60 1.26 6.63
N PRO A 12 -1.99 0.86 7.85
CA PRO A 12 -1.27 1.25 9.06
C PRO A 12 0.15 0.66 9.05
N PRO A 13 1.07 1.22 9.85
CA PRO A 13 2.48 0.86 9.82
C PRO A 13 2.74 -0.64 10.07
N GLY A 14 1.95 -1.30 10.92
CA GLY A 14 2.09 -2.72 11.24
C GLY A 14 1.91 -3.68 10.05
N ILE A 15 1.28 -3.23 8.96
CA ILE A 15 1.18 -3.99 7.69
C ILE A 15 1.89 -3.29 6.53
N ALA A 16 2.64 -2.22 6.82
CA ALA A 16 3.43 -1.46 5.86
C ALA A 16 4.92 -1.58 6.21
N TYR A 17 5.62 -0.47 6.43
CA TYR A 17 7.08 -0.46 6.69
C TYR A 17 7.45 -0.41 8.18
N GLY A 18 6.46 -0.44 9.09
CA GLY A 18 6.66 -0.46 10.54
C GLY A 18 7.55 0.66 11.07
N GLU A 19 8.22 0.39 12.19
CA GLU A 19 9.13 1.33 12.85
C GLU A 19 10.40 1.61 12.04
N ARG A 20 10.78 0.71 11.13
CA ARG A 20 11.99 0.89 10.32
C ARG A 20 11.82 1.95 9.24
N GLY A 21 10.60 2.17 8.75
CA GLY A 21 10.38 2.98 7.55
C GLY A 21 11.11 2.40 6.32
N ALA A 22 11.36 3.23 5.31
CA ALA A 22 12.06 2.80 4.10
C ALA A 22 12.93 3.91 3.49
N GLY A 23 14.25 3.65 3.45
CA GLY A 23 15.20 4.35 2.58
C GLY A 23 15.24 5.89 2.70
N GLY A 24 14.79 6.46 3.82
CA GLY A 24 14.67 7.91 4.03
C GLY A 24 13.49 8.57 3.32
N VAL A 25 12.71 7.82 2.53
CA VAL A 25 11.52 8.32 1.82
C VAL A 25 10.25 8.08 2.64
N ILE A 26 10.21 6.96 3.37
CA ILE A 26 9.08 6.62 4.24
C ILE A 26 9.56 6.69 5.69
N PRO A 27 8.98 7.58 6.52
CA PRO A 27 9.38 7.70 7.91
C PRO A 27 8.93 6.49 8.73
N PRO A 28 9.58 6.22 9.87
CA PRO A 28 9.11 5.28 10.88
C PRO A 28 7.62 5.47 11.22
N ASN A 29 6.90 4.36 11.37
CA ASN A 29 5.50 4.32 11.81
C ASN A 29 4.49 5.10 10.94
N ALA A 30 4.84 5.35 9.67
CA ALA A 30 3.94 6.01 8.73
C ALA A 30 2.72 5.12 8.37
N THR A 31 1.53 5.72 8.37
CA THR A 31 0.34 5.17 7.72
C THR A 31 0.34 5.58 6.25
N LEU A 32 0.17 4.62 5.35
CA LEU A 32 0.21 4.84 3.90
C LEU A 32 -1.19 4.75 3.29
N ASN A 33 -1.50 5.69 2.40
CA ASN A 33 -2.74 5.68 1.63
C ASN A 33 -2.41 5.40 0.17
N PHE A 34 -2.99 4.32 -0.37
CA PHE A 34 -2.80 3.90 -1.75
C PHE A 34 -4.10 4.04 -2.52
N GLU A 35 -4.00 4.50 -3.77
CA GLU A 35 -5.06 4.33 -4.76
C GLU A 35 -4.59 3.25 -5.74
N VAL A 36 -5.32 2.13 -5.78
CA VAL A 36 -4.93 0.93 -6.52
C VAL A 36 -5.95 0.62 -7.60
N GLU A 37 -5.46 0.35 -8.80
CA GLU A 37 -6.24 -0.17 -9.91
C GLU A 37 -5.73 -1.56 -10.28
N LEU A 38 -6.62 -2.56 -10.24
CA LEU A 38 -6.27 -3.91 -10.63
C LEU A 38 -6.38 -4.06 -12.14
N VAL A 39 -5.26 -3.98 -12.86
CA VAL A 39 -5.27 -4.02 -14.34
C VAL A 39 -5.57 -5.42 -14.88
N SER A 40 -4.87 -6.44 -14.41
CA SER A 40 -5.09 -7.83 -14.83
C SER A 40 -4.62 -8.80 -13.76
N VAL A 41 -5.15 -10.03 -13.79
CA VAL A 41 -4.67 -11.14 -12.97
C VAL A 41 -4.13 -12.21 -13.93
N ARG A 42 -2.86 -12.54 -13.80
CA ARG A 42 -2.22 -13.64 -14.53
C ARG A 42 -2.13 -14.86 -13.63
N ARG A 43 -2.35 -16.04 -14.21
CA ARG A 43 -2.24 -17.32 -13.52
C ARG A 43 -0.89 -17.95 -13.80
#